data_AF-A0A392TKW8-F1
#
_entry.id   AF-A0A392TKW8-F1
#
_cell.length_a   1.000
_cell.length_b   1.000
_cell.length_c   1.000
_cell.angle_alpha   90.00
_cell.angle_beta   90.00
_cell.angle_gamma   90.00
#
_symmetry.space_group_name_H-M   'P 1'
#
loop_
_entity.id
_entity.type
_entity.pdbx_description
1 polymer ?
#
loop_
_entity_poly.entity_id
_entity_poly.type
_entity_poly.pdbx_seq_one_letter_code
_entity_poly.pdbx_strand_id
1 'polypeptide(L)' 'MVTEKLCRSLWGSDDCNWSFLPSEGTSGGILSIWGKSNSNFLFSFTGEGYVGVCLEWGVL' A
#
# COMPACT_ATOMS: atom_id res chain seq x y z
N MET A 1 14.22 -1.29 -1.08
CA MET A 1 13.26 -1.98 -0.19
C MET A 1 12.25 -0.95 0.30
N VAL A 2 10.96 -1.27 0.26
CA VAL A 2 9.91 -0.39 0.80
C VAL A 2 9.96 -0.47 2.32
N THR A 3 10.17 0.67 2.99
CA THR A 3 10.24 0.74 4.45
C THR A 3 9.06 1.51 5.00
N GLU A 4 8.70 1.25 6.25
CA GLU A 4 7.66 2.00 6.95
C GLU A 4 7.94 3.52 6.96
N LYS A 5 9.20 3.92 7.21
CA LYS A 5 9.61 5.34 7.17
C LYS A 5 9.34 5.98 5.81
N LEU A 6 9.61 5.26 4.72
CA LEU A 6 9.31 5.73 3.37
C LEU A 6 7.80 5.89 3.18
N CYS A 7 6.99 4.89 3.53
CA CYS A 7 5.53 4.94 3.36
C CYS A 7 4.90 6.09 4.14
N ARG A 8 5.28 6.25 5.41
CA ARG A 8 4.81 7.36 6.26
C ARG A 8 5.22 8.72 5.68
N SER A 9 6.44 8.83 5.14
CA SER A 9 6.91 10.07 4.50
C SER A 9 6.17 10.42 3.20
N LEU A 10 5.80 9.41 2.40
CA LEU A 10 5.03 9.59 1.16
C LEU A 10 3.57 9.93 1.45
N TRP A 11 3.00 9.32 2.49
CA TRP A 11 1.62 9.60 2.91
C TRP A 11 1.48 10.94 3.64
N GLY A 12 2.50 11.35 4.40
CA GLY A 12 2.49 12.55 5.22
C GLY A 12 1.92 12.35 6.63
N SER A 13 1.69 11.11 7.07
CA SER A 13 1.18 10.77 8.40
C SER A 13 1.53 9.32 8.78
N ASP A 14 1.48 9.01 10.07
CA ASP A 14 1.56 7.64 10.59
C ASP A 14 0.25 6.85 10.34
N ASP A 15 -0.81 7.52 9.92
CA ASP A 15 -2.10 6.94 9.58
C ASP A 15 -2.13 6.35 8.16
N CYS A 16 -1.18 5.45 7.84
CA CYS A 16 -1.23 4.67 6.61
C CYS A 16 -0.95 3.19 6.81
N ASN A 17 -1.47 2.41 5.87
CA ASN A 17 -1.01 1.07 5.53
C ASN A 17 -0.59 1.04 4.06
N TRP A 18 0.13 -0.01 3.67
CA TRP A 18 0.64 -0.15 2.31
C TRP A 18 0.77 -1.62 1.90
N SER A 19 0.79 -1.84 0.59
CA SER A 19 1.12 -3.12 -0.06
C SER A 19 1.94 -2.81 -1.31
N PHE A 20 2.84 -3.70 -1.70
CA PHE A 20 3.77 -3.43 -2.78
C PHE A 20 4.15 -4.68 -3.56
N LEU A 21 4.47 -4.48 -4.83
CA LEU A 21 5.15 -5.44 -5.70
C LEU A 21 6.61 -4.99 -5.77
N PRO A 22 7.57 -5.81 -5.29
CA PRO A 22 8.98 -5.46 -5.38
C PRO A 22 9.42 -5.30 -6.84
N SER A 23 10.50 -4.55 -7.03
CA SER A 23 11.15 -4.52 -8.33
C SER A 23 11.98 -5.78 -8.52
N GLU A 24 11.81 -6.44 -9.67
CA GLU A 24 12.58 -7.59 -10.09
C GLU A 24 13.50 -7.15 -11.25
N GLY A 25 14.80 -7.00 -10.98
CA GLY A 25 15.76 -6.47 -11.94
C GLY A 25 15.53 -4.98 -12.23
N THR A 26 15.13 -4.65 -13.47
CA THR A 26 14.95 -3.26 -13.95
C THR A 26 13.49 -2.89 -14.20
N SER A 27 12.53 -3.69 -13.75
CA SER A 27 11.10 -3.49 -14.01
C SER A 27 10.47 -2.31 -13.26
N GLY A 28 11.13 -1.78 -12.23
CA GLY A 28 10.49 -0.92 -11.24
C GLY A 28 9.57 -1.72 -10.30
N GLY A 29 9.16 -1.11 -9.19
CA GLY A 29 8.21 -1.69 -8.23
C GLY A 29 6.92 -0.87 -8.19
N ILE A 30 5.84 -1.47 -7.69
CA ILE A 30 4.54 -0.81 -7.54
C ILE A 30 4.21 -0.72 -6.05
N LEU A 31 3.70 0.43 -5.62
CA LEU A 31 3.36 0.70 -4.24
C LEU A 31 1.94 1.28 -4.16
N SER A 32 1.09 0.64 -3.37
CA SER A 32 -0.25 1.12 -3.02
C SER A 32 -0.25 1.52 -1.55
N ILE A 33 -0.65 2.75 -1.24
CA ILE A 33 -0.73 3.31 0.13
C ILE A 33 -2.16 3.83 0.35
N TRP A 34 -2.69 3.64 1.55
CA TRP A 34 -4.01 4.12 1.94
C TRP A 34 -4.08 4.50 3.43
N GLY A 35 -5.08 5.31 3.80
CA GLY A 35 -5.31 5.75 5.18
C GLY A 35 -6.02 4.71 6.04
N LYS A 36 -5.57 4.48 7.28
CA LYS A 36 -6.18 3.47 8.16
C LYS A 36 -7.45 3.96 8.83
N SER A 37 -7.54 5.25 9.17
CA SER A 37 -8.64 5.75 10.00
C SER A 37 -10.02 5.65 9.35
N ASN A 38 -10.11 5.65 8.02
CA ASN A 38 -11.38 5.57 7.28
C ASN A 38 -11.57 4.27 6.51
N SER A 39 -10.67 3.29 6.70
CA SER A 39 -10.73 2.04 5.96
C SER A 39 -10.36 0.83 6.81
N ASN A 40 -11.15 -0.23 6.65
CA ASN A 40 -10.83 -1.55 7.18
C ASN A 40 -10.17 -2.37 6.07
N PHE A 41 -8.94 -2.82 6.31
CA PHE A 41 -8.19 -3.62 5.35
C PHE A 41 -8.69 -5.05 5.33
N LEU A 42 -9.16 -5.53 4.17
CA LEU A 42 -9.60 -6.91 4.02
C LEU A 42 -8.45 -7.81 3.53
N PHE A 43 -7.89 -7.50 2.36
CA PHE A 43 -6.78 -8.23 1.77
C PHE A 43 -6.10 -7.41 0.67
N SER A 44 -4.89 -7.83 0.31
CA SER A 44 -4.18 -7.34 -0.87
C SER A 44 -3.85 -8.49 -1.81
N PHE A 45 -3.73 -8.20 -3.09
CA PHE A 45 -3.37 -9.17 -4.12
C PHE A 45 -2.43 -8.53 -5.14
N THR A 46 -1.55 -9.33 -5.72
CA THR A 46 -0.50 -8.87 -6.63
C THR A 46 -0.45 -9.77 -7.86
N GLY A 47 -0.08 -9.21 -8.99
CA GLY A 47 0.18 -9.96 -10.22
C GLY A 47 1.13 -9.19 -11.13
N GLU A 48 1.28 -9.67 -12.35
CA GLU A 48 2.18 -9.06 -13.32
C GLU A 48 1.71 -7.63 -13.65
N GLY A 49 2.48 -6.64 -13.20
CA GLY A 49 2.21 -5.23 -13.45
C GLY A 49 1.15 -4.58 -12.55
N TYR A 50 0.70 -5.21 -11.45
CA TYR A 50 -0.27 -4.56 -10.55
C TYR A 50 -0.15 -4.97 -9.07
N VAL A 51 -0.63 -4.05 -8.20
CA VAL A 51 -0.87 -4.26 -6.76
C VAL A 51 -2.27 -3.75 -6.45
N GLY A 52 -3.16 -4.66 -6.07
CA GLY A 52 -4.54 -4.37 -5.69
C GLY A 52 -4.73 -4.47 -4.18
N VAL A 53 -5.63 -3.64 -3.65
CA VAL A 53 -6.05 -3.68 -2.24
C VAL A 53 -7.57 -3.62 -2.16
N CYS A 54 -8.14 -4.47 -1.31
CA CYS A 54 -9.56 -4.49 -1.02
C CYS A 54 -9.78 -3.90 0.38
N LEU A 55 -10.55 -2.82 0.43
CA LEU A 55 -10.83 -2.04 1.62
C LEU A 55 -12.35 -1.91 1.79
N GLU A 56 -12.84 -2.06 3.01
CA GLU A 56 -14.13 -1.51 3.39
C GLU A 56 -13.96 -0.05 3.77
N TRP A 57 -14.72 0.84 3.13
CA TRP A 57 -14.65 2.28 3.36
C TRP A 57 -15.77 2.75 4.29
N GLY A 58 -15.47 3.73 5.14
CA GLY A 58 -16.48 4.36 6.02
C GLY A 58 -16.86 3.52 7.23
N VAL A 59 -15.95 2.65 7.68
CA VAL A 59 -16.10 1.96 8.97
C VAL A 59 -15.90 3.00 10.08
N LEU A 60 -16.94 3.20 10.90
CA LEU A 60 -16.98 4.11 12.06
C LEU A 60 -16.40 3.45 13.32
#